data_AF-A0A3D5LAQ0-F1
#
_entry.id   AF-A0A3D5LAQ0-F1
#
_cell.length_a   1.000
_cell.length_b   1.000
_cell.length_c   1.000
_cell.angle_alpha   90.00
_cell.angle_beta   90.00
_cell.angle_gamma   90.00
#
_symmetry.space_group_name_H-M   'P 1'
#
loop_
_entity.id
_entity.type
_entity.pdbx_description
1 polymer ?
#
loop_
_entity_poly.entity_id
_entity_poly.type
_entity_poly.pdbx_seq_one_letter_code
_entity_poly.pdbx_strand_id
1 'polypeptide(L)'
;MPAIKSSADLRNNYNEISTFCHNYPEPVFITKNGKGDLAVMSIEAYEELTSRFELYSQIKEGMDDIATGNTRPFSEAMADIRSRRSR
;
A
#
# COMPACT_ATOMS: atom_id res chain seq x y z
N MET A 1 10.24 -18.04 3.85
CA MET A 1 11.53 -17.37 4.14
C MET A 1 11.69 -16.25 3.12
N PRO A 2 12.06 -15.03 3.51
CA PRO A 2 12.20 -13.92 2.56
C PRO A 2 13.21 -14.26 1.47
N ALA A 3 12.89 -13.97 0.22
CA ALA A 3 13.83 -14.11 -0.88
C ALA A 3 14.91 -13.03 -0.75
N ILE A 4 16.17 -13.43 -0.62
CA ILE A 4 17.31 -12.52 -0.47
C ILE A 4 18.26 -12.69 -1.66
N LYS A 5 18.61 -11.58 -2.30
CA LYS A 5 19.46 -11.53 -3.50
C LYS A 5 20.55 -10.47 -3.32
N SER A 6 21.67 -10.59 -4.01
CA SER A 6 22.70 -9.54 -4.01
C SER A 6 22.40 -8.48 -5.07
N SER A 7 22.97 -7.28 -4.95
CA SER A 7 22.86 -6.25 -5.98
C SER A 7 23.45 -6.70 -7.33
N ALA A 8 24.46 -7.57 -7.31
CA ALA A 8 25.01 -8.18 -8.52
C ALA A 8 24.03 -9.18 -9.15
N ASP A 9 23.34 -9.96 -8.32
CA ASP A 9 22.30 -10.90 -8.76
C ASP A 9 21.10 -10.15 -9.38
N LEU A 10 20.68 -9.03 -8.76
CA LEU A 10 19.64 -8.15 -9.33
C LEU A 10 20.02 -7.65 -10.73
N ARG A 11 21.27 -7.23 -10.92
CA ARG A 11 21.77 -6.77 -12.22
C ARG A 11 21.80 -7.89 -13.26
N ASN A 12 22.23 -9.08 -12.86
CA ASN A 12 22.52 -10.18 -13.80
C ASN A 12 21.29 -11.03 -14.12
N ASN A 13 20.35 -11.17 -13.16
CA ASN A 13 19.17 -12.03 -13.26
C ASN A 13 17.87 -11.24 -13.12
N TYR A 14 17.85 -10.01 -13.63
CA TYR A 14 16.71 -9.10 -13.52
C TYR A 14 15.38 -9.72 -13.96
N ASN A 15 15.35 -10.42 -15.10
CA ASN A 15 14.10 -10.97 -15.65
C ASN A 15 13.47 -12.05 -14.76
N GLU A 16 14.28 -12.93 -14.16
CA GLU A 16 13.78 -13.93 -13.19
C GLU A 16 13.27 -13.25 -11.93
N ILE A 17 14.00 -12.26 -11.40
CA ILE A 17 13.60 -11.52 -10.21
C ILE A 17 12.32 -10.72 -10.47
N SER A 18 12.22 -10.06 -11.62
CA SER A 18 11.01 -9.34 -12.06
C SER A 18 9.82 -10.29 -12.16
N THR A 19 10.00 -11.45 -12.80
CA THR A 19 8.96 -12.49 -12.90
C THR A 19 8.53 -12.99 -11.53
N PHE A 20 9.47 -13.21 -10.62
CA PHE A 20 9.16 -13.58 -9.23
C PHE A 20 8.30 -12.51 -8.55
N CYS A 21 8.70 -11.23 -8.65
CA CYS A 21 7.99 -10.11 -8.06
C CYS A 21 6.55 -9.95 -8.58
N HIS A 22 6.28 -10.32 -9.84
CA HIS A 22 4.92 -10.31 -10.40
C HIS A 22 4.10 -11.56 -10.02
N ASN A 23 4.75 -12.71 -9.83
CA ASN A 23 4.07 -13.96 -9.48
C ASN A 23 3.73 -14.07 -7.99
N TYR A 24 4.54 -13.43 -7.15
CA TYR A 24 4.40 -13.49 -5.70
C TYR A 24 4.31 -12.06 -5.16
N PRO A 25 3.22 -11.69 -4.46
CA PRO A 25 3.04 -10.36 -3.87
C PRO A 25 3.88 -10.20 -2.59
N GLU A 26 5.16 -10.53 -2.67
CA GLU A 26 6.15 -10.48 -1.60
C GLU A 26 7.45 -9.84 -2.10
N PRO A 27 8.15 -9.06 -1.27
CA PRO A 27 9.39 -8.42 -1.69
C PRO A 27 10.54 -9.42 -1.80
N VAL A 28 11.42 -9.18 -2.78
CA VAL A 28 12.78 -9.70 -2.78
C VAL A 28 13.69 -8.67 -2.11
N PHE A 29 14.37 -9.05 -1.05
CA PHE A 29 15.32 -8.19 -0.35
C PHE A 29 16.69 -8.24 -1.02
N ILE A 30 17.24 -7.07 -1.32
CA ILE A 30 18.53 -6.92 -1.98
C ILE A 30 19.58 -6.57 -0.94
N THR A 31 20.72 -7.24 -1.03
CA THR A 31 21.90 -6.96 -0.22
C THR A 31 22.99 -6.30 -1.04
N LYS A 32 23.71 -5.38 -0.41
CA LYS A 32 24.92 -4.74 -0.93
C LYS A 32 26.05 -4.97 0.07
N ASN A 33 27.12 -5.62 -0.37
CA ASN A 33 28.25 -6.00 0.50
C ASN A 33 27.82 -6.80 1.75
N GLY A 34 26.86 -7.73 1.57
CA GLY A 34 26.35 -8.59 2.65
C GLY A 34 25.39 -7.91 3.64
N LYS A 35 25.03 -6.64 3.42
CA LYS A 35 24.06 -5.90 4.24
C LYS A 35 22.78 -5.66 3.46
N GLY A 36 21.62 -5.71 4.13
CA GLY A 36 20.34 -5.34 3.53
C GLY A 36 20.36 -3.89 3.04
N ASP A 37 19.78 -3.64 1.86
CA ASP A 37 19.83 -2.36 1.15
C ASP A 37 18.46 -1.96 0.61
N LEU A 38 17.83 -2.81 -0.22
CA LEU A 38 16.54 -2.53 -0.87
C LEU A 38 15.54 -3.67 -0.69
N ALA A 39 14.26 -3.35 -0.87
CA ALA A 39 13.20 -4.32 -1.14
C ALA A 39 12.67 -4.04 -2.54
N VAL A 40 12.61 -5.08 -3.38
CA VAL A 40 12.11 -5.01 -4.76
C VAL A 40 10.81 -5.82 -4.84
N MET A 41 9.78 -5.23 -5.44
CA MET A 41 8.45 -5.82 -5.64
C MET A 41 7.89 -5.34 -6.97
N SER A 42 6.81 -5.96 -7.46
CA SER A 42 6.11 -5.42 -8.61
C SER A 42 5.40 -4.11 -8.25
N ILE A 43 5.03 -3.34 -9.27
CA ILE A 43 4.28 -2.10 -9.08
C ILE A 43 2.93 -2.43 -8.43
N GLU A 44 2.25 -3.49 -8.88
CA GLU A 44 0.94 -3.88 -8.37
C GLU A 44 1.00 -4.28 -6.90
N ALA A 45 2.02 -5.04 -6.49
CA ALA A 45 2.20 -5.43 -5.10
C ALA A 45 2.51 -4.22 -4.20
N TYR A 46 3.28 -3.25 -4.70
CA TYR A 46 3.53 -1.99 -3.98
C TYR A 46 2.25 -1.15 -3.83
N GLU A 47 1.51 -0.98 -4.92
CA GLU A 47 0.24 -0.25 -4.91
C GLU A 47 -0.75 -0.88 -3.94
N GLU A 48 -0.96 -2.20 -4.01
CA GLU A 48 -1.86 -2.92 -3.09
C GLU A 48 -1.44 -2.73 -1.62
N LEU A 49 -0.14 -2.82 -1.33
CA LEU A 49 0.41 -2.59 0.00
C LEU A 49 0.08 -1.18 0.50
N THR A 50 0.33 -0.16 -0.32
CA THR A 50 0.10 1.24 0.04
C THR A 50 -1.39 1.58 0.15
N SER A 51 -2.23 1.09 -0.77
CA SER A 51 -3.68 1.29 -0.73
C SER A 51 -4.31 0.63 0.49
N ARG A 52 -3.80 -0.52 0.93
CA ARG A 52 -4.27 -1.17 2.18
C ARG A 52 -3.99 -0.30 3.41
N PHE A 53 -2.82 0.35 3.48
CA PHE A 53 -2.53 1.27 4.56
C PHE A 53 -3.44 2.51 4.54
N GLU A 54 -3.70 3.08 3.37
CA GLU A 54 -4.62 4.20 3.22
C GLU A 54 -6.04 3.84 3.67
N LEU A 55 -6.55 2.69 3.23
CA LEU A 55 -7.86 2.18 3.65
C LEU A 55 -7.94 2.01 5.16
N TYR A 56 -6.93 1.40 5.79
CA TYR A 56 -6.91 1.25 7.25
C TYR A 56 -6.82 2.58 7.99
N SER A 57 -6.12 3.57 7.43
CA SER A 57 -6.10 4.93 7.98
C SER A 57 -7.49 5.56 7.95
N GLN A 58 -8.22 5.46 6.84
CA GLN A 58 -9.58 6.00 6.70
C GLN A 58 -10.57 5.30 7.63
N ILE A 59 -10.48 3.97 7.75
CA ILE A 59 -11.32 3.21 8.68
C ILE A 59 -11.02 3.64 10.12
N LYS A 60 -9.75 3.78 10.48
CA LYS A 60 -9.34 4.23 11.81
C LYS A 60 -9.89 5.63 12.13
N GLU A 61 -9.78 6.57 11.20
CA GLU A 61 -10.34 7.92 11.35
C GLU A 61 -11.85 7.85 11.64
N GLY A 62 -12.61 7.08 10.84
CA GLY A 62 -14.04 6.88 11.08
C GLY A 62 -14.36 6.22 12.42
N MET A 63 -13.53 5.28 12.89
CA MET A 63 -13.69 4.68 14.22
C MET A 63 -13.43 5.69 15.35
N ASP A 64 -12.41 6.53 15.21
CA ASP A 64 -12.09 7.58 16.18
C ASP A 64 -13.20 8.65 16.22
N ASP A 65 -13.81 9.00 15.08
CA ASP A 65 -14.98 9.87 14.98
C ASP A 65 -16.20 9.31 15.73
N ILE A 66 -16.48 8.02 15.57
CA ILE A 66 -17.56 7.34 16.31
C ILE A 66 -17.27 7.39 17.81
N ALA A 67 -16.03 7.09 18.23
CA ALA A 67 -15.65 7.05 19.63
C ALA A 67 -15.74 8.43 20.32
N THR A 68 -15.49 9.51 19.57
CA THR A 68 -15.55 10.89 20.06
C THR A 68 -16.92 11.55 19.89
N GLY A 69 -17.87 10.87 19.26
CA GLY A 69 -19.18 11.42 18.94
C GLY A 69 -19.17 12.43 17.78
N ASN A 70 -18.06 12.54 17.04
CA ASN A 70 -17.94 13.37 15.84
C ASN A 70 -18.66 12.72 14.64
N THR A 71 -19.98 12.54 14.76
CA THR A 71 -20.82 11.91 13.74
C THR A 71 -22.00 12.80 13.42
N ARG A 72 -22.64 12.56 12.27
CA ARG A 72 -23.86 13.28 11.86
C ARG A 72 -24.85 12.34 11.19
N PRO A 73 -26.16 12.63 11.25
CA PRO A 73 -27.17 11.85 10.54
C PRO A 73 -26.94 11.85 9.02
N PHE A 74 -27.13 10.69 8.39
CA PHE A 74 -26.97 10.51 6.95
C PHE A 74 -27.85 11.47 6.12
N SER A 75 -29.08 11.72 6.57
CA SER A 75 -30.02 12.63 5.90
C SER A 75 -29.46 14.06 5.78
N GLU A 76 -28.84 14.56 6.84
CA GLU A 76 -28.24 15.89 6.85
C GLU A 76 -27.01 15.96 5.95
N ALA A 77 -26.12 14.96 6.02
CA ALA A 77 -24.94 14.89 5.16
C ALA A 77 -25.31 14.90 3.66
N MET A 78 -26.33 14.12 3.28
CA MET A 78 -26.81 14.07 1.90
C MET A 78 -27.47 15.37 1.45
N ALA A 79 -28.19 16.06 2.34
CA ALA A 79 -28.77 17.37 2.03
C ALA A 79 -27.66 18.40 1.70
N ASP A 80 -26.57 18.41 2.48
CA ASP A 80 -25.42 19.30 2.25
C ASP A 80 -24.69 18.99 0.93
N ILE A 81 -24.47 17.72 0.60
CA ILE A 81 -23.80 17.34 -0.65
C ILE A 81 -24.64 17.79 -1.86
N ARG A 82 -25.96 17.63 -1.81
CA ARG A 82 -26.87 18.03 -2.89
C ARG A 82 -26.89 19.55 -3.07
N SER A 83 -26.93 20.31 -1.98
CA SER A 83 -26.97 21.79 -2.04
C SER A 83 -25.67 22.39 -2.63
N ARG A 84 -24.53 21.74 -2.43
CA ARG A 84 -23.25 22.15 -3.04
C ARG A 84 -23.17 21.90 -4.54
N ARG A 85 -23.91 20.94 -5.09
CA ARG A 85 -23.95 20.63 -6.54
C ARG A 85 -24.92 21.50 -7.34
N SER A 86 -25.84 22.19 -6.67
CA SER A 86 -26.79 23.11 -7.30
C SER A 86 -26.28 24.56 -7.43
N ARG A 87 -25.02 24.81 -7.06
CA ARG A 87 -24.29 26.06 -7.31
C ARG A 87 -23.29 25.85 -8.42
#